data_AF-A0A5B8YI80-F1
#
_entry.id   AF-A0A5B8YI80-F1
#
_cell.length_a   1.000
_cell.length_b   1.000
_cell.length_c   1.000
_cell.angle_alpha   90.00
_cell.angle_beta   90.00
_cell.angle_gamma   90.00
#
_symmetry.space_group_name_H-M   'P 1'
#
loop_
_entity.id
_entity.type
_entity.pdbx_description
1 polymer ?
#
loop_
_entity_poly.entity_id
_entity_poly.type
_entity_poly.pdbx_seq_one_letter_code
_entity_poly.pdbx_strand_id
1 'polypeptide(L)'
;MDSNTFSNILQAIFLIPFFYSINQYIFKRLKHTHSFFDTGLMNKLFFYHLFFGGFYYIYAVFNRSDSHRYFSAPQKEGKAWLDYLGTETTIIDFFSYPLINGFGFSYEMMMMLFTWIGFLGFVYAYLFFKENIPLKVKVFKKVDLLTLILFLPNMHFWTASLGKGAPIFFGLMVFAYAICKPQTRITGLVIGSLVVFAIRPHVFLILAGGAVIGFMSGNNGVSWQHRMVFCLSVVSGLFMVQDQILAVVNLQNSENLIGDFVEFTAARSASLDNAGSGVNMAGYSLPEKIFTFWFRPLFFDSPGILGLFVSVENLIYLLLFLKLFKRNFFKFLKSAPVNVKMSLVIFLSTSFAMTFVMSNLGIIIRQKSMIMYFLFFVVYYFLASEKDNIPNLQLKVANSNARLPEAA
;
A
#
# COMPACT_ATOMS: atom_id res chain seq x y z
N MET A 1 -11.45 31.76 11.72
CA MET A 1 -12.13 30.48 11.48
C MET A 1 -13.59 30.81 11.32
N ASP A 2 -14.14 30.62 10.13
CA ASP A 2 -15.54 30.93 9.86
C ASP A 2 -16.44 29.95 10.63
N SER A 3 -17.64 30.38 11.02
CA SER A 3 -18.63 29.57 11.75
C SER A 3 -18.93 28.23 11.05
N ASN A 4 -18.86 28.23 9.72
CA ASN A 4 -19.04 27.04 8.88
C ASN A 4 -17.91 26.01 9.06
N THR A 5 -16.64 26.45 9.18
CA THR A 5 -15.51 25.53 9.40
C THR A 5 -15.60 24.84 10.76
N PHE A 6 -16.00 25.57 11.80
CA PHE A 6 -16.17 24.98 13.14
C PHE A 6 -17.27 23.91 13.14
N SER A 7 -18.41 24.20 12.51
CA SER A 7 -19.50 23.23 12.33
C SER A 7 -19.03 21.98 11.58
N ASN A 8 -18.30 22.14 10.48
CA ASN A 8 -17.82 21.01 9.68
C ASN A 8 -16.82 20.13 10.44
N ILE A 9 -15.91 20.73 11.22
CA ILE A 9 -14.97 19.99 12.08
C ILE A 9 -15.75 19.20 13.13
N LEU A 10 -16.78 19.81 13.73
CA LEU A 10 -17.61 19.13 14.73
C LEU A 10 -18.33 17.92 14.13
N GLN A 11 -18.89 18.05 12.92
CA GLN A 11 -19.50 16.93 12.19
C GLN A 11 -18.51 15.80 11.93
N ALA A 12 -17.27 16.12 11.52
CA ALA A 12 -16.24 15.12 11.31
C ALA A 12 -15.84 14.40 12.62
N ILE A 13 -15.80 15.11 13.75
CA ILE A 13 -15.53 14.53 15.07
C ILE A 13 -16.66 13.55 15.47
N PHE A 14 -17.91 13.85 15.15
CA PHE A 14 -19.04 12.95 15.41
C PHE A 14 -18.96 11.63 14.63
N LEU A 15 -18.19 11.56 13.54
CA LEU A 15 -17.94 10.28 12.84
C LEU A 15 -16.97 9.37 13.60
N ILE A 16 -16.15 9.87 14.52
CA ILE A 16 -15.14 9.07 15.23
C ILE A 16 -15.79 7.96 16.07
N PRO A 17 -16.81 8.21 16.93
CA PRO A 17 -17.49 7.15 17.66
C PRO A 17 -18.17 6.12 16.74
N PHE A 18 -18.69 6.57 15.60
CA PHE A 18 -19.31 5.69 14.61
C PHE A 18 -18.28 4.73 13.99
N PHE A 19 -17.16 5.26 13.48
CA PHE A 19 -16.08 4.42 12.94
C PHE A 19 -15.44 3.53 14.01
N TYR A 20 -15.30 4.02 15.23
CA TYR A 20 -14.82 3.20 16.35
C TYR A 20 -15.74 2.00 16.62
N SER A 21 -17.07 2.21 16.58
CA SER A 21 -18.06 1.16 16.76
C SER A 21 -18.02 0.12 15.63
N ILE A 22 -17.91 0.58 14.37
CA ILE A 22 -17.69 -0.31 13.21
C ILE A 22 -16.40 -1.12 13.40
N ASN A 23 -15.32 -0.50 13.84
CA ASN A 23 -14.06 -1.17 14.11
C ASN A 23 -14.21 -2.27 15.17
N GLN A 24 -14.95 -2.03 16.27
CA GLN A 24 -15.17 -3.07 17.28
C GLN A 24 -15.95 -4.27 16.72
N TYR A 25 -16.94 -4.03 15.85
CA TYR A 25 -17.64 -5.11 15.15
C TYR A 25 -16.70 -5.91 14.23
N ILE A 26 -15.90 -5.22 13.42
CA ILE A 26 -14.89 -5.85 12.54
C ILE A 26 -13.89 -6.67 13.37
N PHE A 27 -13.38 -6.10 14.47
CA PHE A 27 -12.39 -6.74 15.33
C PHE A 27 -12.93 -7.96 16.05
N LYS A 28 -14.21 -7.95 16.46
CA LYS A 28 -14.87 -9.14 17.03
C LYS A 28 -14.88 -10.29 16.03
N ARG A 29 -15.25 -10.01 14.77
CA ARG A 29 -15.24 -11.02 13.69
C ARG A 29 -13.82 -11.50 13.39
N LEU A 30 -12.86 -10.59 13.26
CA LEU A 30 -11.46 -10.94 13.00
C LEU A 30 -10.83 -11.74 14.14
N LYS A 31 -11.14 -11.44 15.40
CA LYS A 31 -10.66 -12.20 16.56
C LYS A 31 -11.24 -13.62 16.60
N HIS A 32 -12.48 -13.79 16.17
CA HIS A 32 -13.07 -15.12 16.01
C HIS A 32 -12.37 -15.92 14.89
N THR A 33 -12.07 -15.27 13.76
CA THR A 33 -11.38 -15.92 12.63
C THR A 33 -9.87 -16.07 12.83
N HIS A 34 -9.25 -15.29 13.73
CA HIS A 34 -7.82 -15.28 13.96
C HIS A 34 -7.50 -15.17 15.45
N SER A 35 -7.11 -16.29 16.05
CA SER A 35 -6.73 -16.37 17.47
C SER A 35 -5.57 -15.44 17.86
N PHE A 36 -4.71 -15.07 16.91
CA PHE A 36 -3.58 -14.17 17.13
C PHE A 36 -3.96 -12.68 17.10
N PHE A 37 -5.21 -12.32 16.79
CA PHE A 37 -5.62 -10.94 16.58
C PHE A 37 -5.65 -10.13 17.88
N ASP A 38 -4.85 -9.06 17.93
CA ASP A 38 -4.73 -8.17 19.09
C ASP A 38 -5.59 -6.91 18.92
N THR A 39 -6.76 -6.91 19.56
CA THR A 39 -7.70 -5.77 19.54
C THR A 39 -7.14 -4.54 20.22
N GLY A 40 -6.29 -4.70 21.25
CA GLY A 40 -5.68 -3.59 21.97
C GLY A 40 -4.66 -2.84 21.11
N LEU A 41 -3.84 -3.59 20.37
CA LEU A 41 -2.89 -3.02 19.40
C LEU A 41 -3.63 -2.29 18.28
N MET A 42 -4.68 -2.89 17.71
CA MET A 42 -5.45 -2.26 16.62
C MET A 42 -6.19 -0.99 17.07
N ASN A 43 -6.71 -0.95 18.29
CA ASN A 43 -7.29 0.27 18.86
C ASN A 43 -6.24 1.39 19.03
N LYS A 44 -5.04 1.08 19.52
CA LYS A 44 -3.95 2.06 19.60
C LYS A 44 -3.55 2.58 18.22
N LEU A 45 -3.49 1.67 17.24
CA LEU A 45 -3.16 1.99 15.87
C LEU A 45 -4.23 2.88 15.20
N PHE A 46 -5.51 2.67 15.52
CA PHE A 46 -6.61 3.52 15.07
C PHE A 46 -6.44 4.96 15.53
N PHE A 47 -6.24 5.18 16.83
CA PHE A 47 -6.03 6.54 17.36
C PHE A 47 -4.73 7.17 16.88
N TYR A 48 -3.67 6.37 16.71
CA TYR A 48 -2.41 6.85 16.11
C TYR A 48 -2.62 7.30 14.66
N HIS A 49 -3.31 6.51 13.85
CA HIS A 49 -3.62 6.89 12.47
C HIS A 49 -4.55 8.12 12.39
N LEU A 50 -5.53 8.21 13.29
CA LEU A 50 -6.41 9.37 13.41
C LEU A 50 -5.63 10.65 13.76
N PHE A 51 -4.63 10.56 14.64
CA PHE A 51 -3.73 11.66 14.96
C PHE A 51 -2.99 12.17 13.70
N PHE A 52 -2.51 11.26 12.84
CA PHE A 52 -1.91 11.65 11.56
C PHE A 52 -2.91 12.22 10.56
N GLY A 53 -4.18 11.79 10.59
CA GLY A 53 -5.26 12.41 9.82
C GLY A 53 -5.49 13.86 10.22
N GLY A 54 -5.52 14.14 11.52
CA GLY A 54 -5.56 15.52 12.03
C GLY A 54 -4.33 16.34 11.64
N PHE A 55 -3.13 15.75 11.74
CA PHE A 55 -1.89 16.41 11.33
C PHE A 55 -1.84 16.72 9.83
N TYR A 56 -2.29 15.78 8.98
CA TYR A 56 -2.41 16.01 7.54
C TYR A 56 -3.47 17.07 7.24
N TYR A 57 -4.60 17.07 7.92
CA TYR A 57 -5.63 18.08 7.75
C TYR A 57 -5.08 19.49 8.02
N ILE A 58 -4.36 19.68 9.14
CA ILE A 58 -3.68 20.95 9.45
C ILE A 58 -2.69 21.31 8.33
N TYR A 59 -1.88 20.35 7.88
CA TYR A 59 -0.96 20.56 6.77
C TYR A 59 -1.67 21.03 5.48
N ALA A 60 -2.81 20.42 5.14
CA ALA A 60 -3.61 20.73 3.95
C ALA A 60 -4.36 22.07 4.03
N VAL A 61 -4.52 22.64 5.23
CA VAL A 61 -5.06 24.01 5.39
C VAL A 61 -4.00 25.05 5.01
N PHE A 62 -2.73 24.82 5.36
CA PHE A 62 -1.65 25.78 5.12
C PHE A 62 -0.88 25.54 3.82
N ASN A 63 -1.01 24.37 3.20
CA ASN A 63 -0.27 23.97 2.00
C ASN A 63 -1.22 23.50 0.90
N ARG A 64 -0.79 23.63 -0.35
CA ARG A 64 -1.53 23.06 -1.49
C ARG A 64 -1.58 21.54 -1.34
N SER A 65 -2.79 20.99 -1.43
CA SER A 65 -3.04 19.56 -1.31
C SER A 65 -3.99 19.09 -2.41
N ASP A 66 -3.71 17.91 -2.97
CA ASP A 66 -4.58 17.24 -3.95
C ASP A 66 -5.99 16.99 -3.38
N SER A 67 -6.14 16.89 -2.06
CA SER A 67 -7.40 16.61 -1.36
C SER A 67 -8.48 17.64 -1.67
N HIS A 68 -8.13 18.93 -1.78
CA HIS A 68 -9.07 20.00 -2.15
C HIS A 68 -9.64 19.79 -3.56
N ARG A 69 -8.80 19.28 -4.49
CA ARG A 69 -9.25 18.97 -5.85
C ARG A 69 -10.21 17.77 -5.85
N TYR A 70 -9.92 16.71 -5.09
CA TYR A 70 -10.83 15.55 -4.98
C TYR A 70 -12.17 15.90 -4.34
N PHE A 71 -12.21 16.91 -3.46
CA PHE A 71 -13.47 17.38 -2.87
C PHE A 71 -14.28 18.27 -3.82
N SER A 72 -13.61 19.18 -4.54
CA SER A 72 -14.28 20.12 -5.45
C SER A 72 -14.62 19.53 -6.82
N ALA A 73 -13.90 18.51 -7.29
CA ALA A 73 -14.13 17.93 -8.61
C ALA A 73 -15.53 17.33 -8.79
N PRO A 74 -16.11 16.59 -7.82
CA PRO A 74 -17.48 16.09 -7.91
C PRO A 74 -18.57 17.17 -7.86
N GLN A 75 -18.24 18.39 -7.41
CA GLN A 75 -19.17 19.51 -7.30
C GLN A 75 -19.20 20.37 -8.57
N LYS A 76 -18.41 20.02 -9.60
CA LYS A 76 -18.36 20.78 -10.85
C LYS A 76 -19.68 20.65 -11.61
N GLU A 77 -20.21 21.80 -12.01
CA GLU A 77 -21.40 21.87 -12.86
C GLU A 77 -21.19 21.15 -14.19
N GLY A 78 -22.26 20.52 -14.70
CA GLY A 78 -22.26 19.83 -15.98
C GLY A 78 -21.65 18.43 -15.98
N LYS A 79 -21.32 17.85 -14.81
CA LYS A 79 -20.89 16.46 -14.69
C LYS A 79 -21.81 15.64 -13.78
N ALA A 80 -22.29 14.52 -14.30
CA ALA A 80 -23.06 13.51 -13.57
C ALA A 80 -22.13 12.48 -12.91
N TRP A 81 -22.70 11.68 -11.99
CA TRP A 81 -21.94 10.66 -11.25
C TRP A 81 -21.18 9.69 -12.18
N LEU A 82 -21.83 9.18 -13.21
CA LEU A 82 -21.24 8.21 -14.14
C LEU A 82 -20.12 8.79 -15.02
N ASP A 83 -20.03 10.12 -15.15
CA ASP A 83 -18.96 10.78 -15.93
C ASP A 83 -17.59 10.63 -15.26
N TYR A 84 -17.58 10.29 -13.98
CA TYR A 84 -16.35 10.02 -13.22
C TYR A 84 -15.97 8.54 -13.25
N LEU A 85 -16.77 7.66 -13.87
CA LEU A 85 -16.42 6.25 -13.99
C LEU A 85 -15.20 6.09 -14.90
N GLY A 86 -14.07 5.75 -14.31
CA GLY A 86 -12.80 5.56 -15.01
C GLY A 86 -11.73 5.12 -14.03
N THR A 87 -10.46 5.30 -14.40
CA THR A 87 -9.31 4.88 -13.57
C THR A 87 -8.54 6.08 -13.00
N GLU A 88 -7.61 5.78 -12.10
CA GLU A 88 -6.73 6.72 -11.43
C GLU A 88 -7.45 7.77 -10.58
N THR A 89 -7.63 8.96 -11.13
CA THR A 89 -8.12 10.14 -10.41
C THR A 89 -9.64 10.20 -10.46
N THR A 90 -10.24 9.83 -11.60
CA THR A 90 -11.68 9.90 -11.81
C THR A 90 -12.42 8.91 -10.92
N ILE A 91 -11.85 7.73 -10.64
CA ILE A 91 -12.48 6.77 -9.71
C ILE A 91 -12.61 7.33 -8.28
N ILE A 92 -11.66 8.15 -7.82
CA ILE A 92 -11.77 8.76 -6.50
C ILE A 92 -12.90 9.78 -6.50
N ASP A 93 -13.04 10.54 -7.59
CA ASP A 93 -14.14 11.49 -7.77
C ASP A 93 -15.50 10.72 -7.87
N PHE A 94 -15.54 9.57 -8.54
CA PHE A 94 -16.70 8.67 -8.63
C PHE A 94 -17.16 8.17 -7.25
N PHE A 95 -16.23 7.72 -6.39
CA PHE A 95 -16.57 7.30 -5.04
C PHE A 95 -16.95 8.46 -4.13
N SER A 96 -16.39 9.64 -4.37
CA SER A 96 -16.65 10.84 -3.57
C SER A 96 -17.98 11.50 -3.92
N TYR A 97 -18.43 11.41 -5.18
CA TYR A 97 -19.65 12.05 -5.69
C TYR A 97 -20.91 11.77 -4.85
N PRO A 98 -21.33 10.52 -4.59
CA PRO A 98 -22.56 10.27 -3.83
C PRO A 98 -22.45 10.72 -2.37
N LEU A 99 -21.23 10.73 -1.81
CA LEU A 99 -21.00 11.18 -0.44
C LEU A 99 -21.10 12.71 -0.32
N ILE A 100 -20.51 13.42 -1.27
CA ILE A 100 -20.49 14.89 -1.28
C ILE A 100 -21.84 15.44 -1.73
N ASN A 101 -22.33 15.02 -2.90
CA ASN A 101 -23.55 15.59 -3.49
C ASN A 101 -24.84 14.92 -2.99
N GLY A 102 -24.77 13.65 -2.59
CA GLY A 102 -25.94 12.91 -2.09
C GLY A 102 -26.12 13.05 -0.58
N PHE A 103 -25.08 12.73 0.20
CA PHE A 103 -25.14 12.80 1.67
C PHE A 103 -24.71 14.15 2.26
N GLY A 104 -24.24 15.09 1.44
CA GLY A 104 -23.82 16.41 1.91
C GLY A 104 -22.56 16.41 2.77
N PHE A 105 -21.65 15.44 2.57
CA PHE A 105 -20.42 15.35 3.36
C PHE A 105 -19.56 16.60 3.18
N SER A 106 -19.14 17.20 4.29
CA SER A 106 -18.14 18.26 4.29
C SER A 106 -16.75 17.74 3.91
N TYR A 107 -15.83 18.66 3.61
CA TYR A 107 -14.44 18.32 3.31
C TYR A 107 -13.80 17.53 4.47
N GLU A 108 -14.06 17.95 5.70
CA GLU A 108 -13.58 17.35 6.94
C GLU A 108 -14.14 15.93 7.13
N MET A 109 -15.42 15.71 6.83
CA MET A 109 -16.03 14.38 6.86
C MET A 109 -15.41 13.44 5.83
N MET A 110 -15.15 13.93 4.62
CA MET A 110 -14.46 13.16 3.57
C MET A 110 -13.02 12.81 3.97
N MET A 111 -12.30 13.75 4.57
CA MET A 111 -10.95 13.51 5.12
C MET A 111 -10.98 12.43 6.21
N MET A 112 -11.96 12.47 7.11
CA MET A 112 -12.15 11.47 8.15
C MET A 112 -12.46 10.08 7.58
N LEU A 113 -13.36 10.00 6.59
CA LEU A 113 -13.70 8.74 5.94
C LEU A 113 -12.49 8.09 5.26
N PHE A 114 -11.71 8.88 4.51
CA PHE A 114 -10.51 8.36 3.85
C PHE A 114 -9.43 7.97 4.86
N THR A 115 -9.31 8.70 5.97
CA THR A 115 -8.44 8.28 7.10
C THR A 115 -8.88 6.94 7.67
N TRP A 116 -10.18 6.70 7.83
CA TRP A 116 -10.67 5.41 8.28
C TRP A 116 -10.38 4.28 7.27
N ILE A 117 -10.53 4.52 5.96
CA ILE A 117 -10.15 3.56 4.91
C ILE A 117 -8.64 3.25 4.97
N GLY A 118 -7.80 4.27 5.15
CA GLY A 118 -6.36 4.10 5.31
C GLY A 118 -6.01 3.22 6.50
N PHE A 119 -6.68 3.45 7.65
CA PHE A 119 -6.57 2.60 8.83
C PHE A 119 -6.91 1.13 8.56
N LEU A 120 -7.98 0.84 7.81
CA LEU A 120 -8.31 -0.54 7.45
C LEU A 120 -7.16 -1.22 6.69
N GLY A 121 -6.41 -0.49 5.87
CA GLY A 121 -5.19 -1.00 5.24
C GLY A 121 -4.17 -1.54 6.24
N PHE A 122 -3.97 -0.84 7.37
CA PHE A 122 -3.08 -1.30 8.44
C PHE A 122 -3.60 -2.55 9.16
N VAL A 123 -4.93 -2.69 9.30
CA VAL A 123 -5.54 -3.91 9.86
C VAL A 123 -5.21 -5.12 8.99
N TYR A 124 -5.37 -4.99 7.67
CA TYR A 124 -5.02 -6.06 6.73
C TYR A 124 -3.51 -6.30 6.63
N ALA A 125 -2.68 -5.25 6.76
CA ALA A 125 -1.23 -5.40 6.88
C ALA A 125 -0.88 -6.24 8.13
N TYR A 126 -1.47 -5.94 9.28
CA TYR A 126 -1.27 -6.71 10.50
C TYR A 126 -1.65 -8.18 10.32
N LEU A 127 -2.81 -8.46 9.71
CA LEU A 127 -3.26 -9.81 9.39
C LEU A 127 -2.28 -10.54 8.48
N PHE A 128 -1.84 -9.89 7.38
CA PHE A 128 -0.88 -10.43 6.44
C PHE A 128 0.44 -10.82 7.13
N PHE A 129 1.00 -9.96 7.98
CA PHE A 129 2.23 -10.25 8.71
C PHE A 129 2.03 -11.39 9.72
N LYS A 130 1.01 -11.32 10.58
CA LYS A 130 0.82 -12.27 11.69
C LYS A 130 0.39 -13.66 11.23
N GLU A 131 -0.40 -13.76 10.16
CA GLU A 131 -0.82 -15.06 9.62
C GLU A 131 0.36 -15.83 9.02
N ASN A 132 1.32 -15.11 8.43
CA ASN A 132 2.51 -15.72 7.84
C ASN A 132 3.68 -15.85 8.84
N ILE A 133 3.70 -15.04 9.90
CA ILE A 133 4.81 -14.95 10.84
C ILE A 133 4.27 -14.91 12.29
N PRO A 134 4.10 -16.07 12.94
CA PRO A 134 3.55 -16.13 14.28
C PRO A 134 4.56 -15.65 15.34
N LEU A 135 5.87 -15.72 15.06
CA LEU A 135 6.93 -15.35 15.98
C LEU A 135 7.08 -13.84 16.16
N LYS A 136 7.41 -13.43 17.39
CA LYS A 136 7.81 -12.05 17.68
C LYS A 136 9.29 -11.85 17.31
N VAL A 137 9.53 -11.05 16.27
CA VAL A 137 10.88 -10.67 15.85
C VAL A 137 11.25 -9.35 16.53
N LYS A 138 12.36 -9.36 17.28
CA LYS A 138 12.89 -8.17 17.94
C LYS A 138 14.07 -7.63 17.13
N VAL A 139 14.10 -6.32 16.94
CA VAL A 139 15.18 -5.56 16.31
C VAL A 139 15.67 -4.48 17.28
N PHE A 140 16.88 -3.96 17.07
CA PHE A 140 17.48 -2.92 17.93
C PHE A 140 17.41 -3.29 19.43
N LYS A 141 17.84 -4.53 19.75
CA LYS A 141 17.82 -5.19 21.06
C LYS A 141 16.43 -5.53 21.62
N LYS A 142 15.50 -4.58 21.70
CA LYS A 142 14.21 -4.78 22.42
C LYS A 142 12.94 -4.35 21.66
N VAL A 143 13.07 -3.77 20.46
CA VAL A 143 11.91 -3.27 19.71
C VAL A 143 11.25 -4.40 18.92
N ASP A 144 9.94 -4.59 19.09
CA ASP A 144 9.19 -5.52 18.25
C ASP A 144 9.06 -4.96 16.82
N LEU A 145 9.54 -5.73 15.83
CA LEU A 145 9.61 -5.26 14.44
C LEU A 145 8.23 -5.00 13.86
N LEU A 146 7.20 -5.78 14.25
CA LEU A 146 5.86 -5.63 13.71
C LEU A 146 5.27 -4.31 14.19
N THR A 147 5.37 -4.07 15.50
CA THR A 147 4.95 -2.82 16.12
C THR A 147 5.70 -1.63 15.52
N LEU A 148 7.02 -1.75 15.29
CA LEU A 148 7.80 -0.70 14.65
C LEU A 148 7.25 -0.36 13.26
N ILE A 149 7.11 -1.37 12.38
CA ILE A 149 6.62 -1.19 11.00
C ILE A 149 5.22 -0.57 10.98
N LEU A 150 4.33 -1.05 11.85
CA LEU A 150 2.95 -0.58 11.90
C LEU A 150 2.83 0.85 12.40
N PHE A 151 3.77 1.38 13.18
CA PHE A 151 3.72 2.74 13.74
C PHE A 151 4.71 3.70 13.04
N LEU A 152 5.16 3.37 11.84
CA LEU A 152 6.00 4.25 11.05
C LEU A 152 5.22 5.47 10.54
N PRO A 153 5.59 6.71 10.92
CA PRO A 153 4.77 7.90 10.74
C PRO A 153 4.48 8.25 9.28
N ASN A 154 5.39 7.98 8.35
CA ASN A 154 5.24 8.36 6.95
C ASN A 154 3.99 7.75 6.32
N MET A 155 3.78 6.45 6.55
CA MET A 155 2.62 5.78 5.99
C MET A 155 1.32 6.29 6.57
N HIS A 156 1.28 6.57 7.88
CA HIS A 156 0.08 7.15 8.48
C HIS A 156 -0.22 8.52 7.89
N PHE A 157 0.79 9.38 7.71
CA PHE A 157 0.59 10.71 7.12
C PHE A 157 0.00 10.63 5.70
N TRP A 158 0.56 9.81 4.81
CA TRP A 158 0.13 9.77 3.41
C TRP A 158 -1.13 8.95 3.14
N THR A 159 -1.53 8.08 4.07
CA THR A 159 -2.76 7.27 3.96
C THR A 159 -3.91 7.83 4.79
N ALA A 160 -3.74 8.99 5.45
CA ALA A 160 -4.78 9.65 6.25
C ALA A 160 -5.37 10.89 5.56
N SER A 161 -5.58 10.83 4.24
CA SER A 161 -6.07 11.97 3.46
C SER A 161 -7.01 11.58 2.33
N LEU A 162 -7.91 12.50 1.96
CA LEU A 162 -8.76 12.38 0.78
C LEU A 162 -7.88 12.37 -0.47
N GLY A 163 -7.83 11.20 -1.13
CA GLY A 163 -7.10 11.00 -2.35
C GLY A 163 -6.75 9.55 -2.59
N LYS A 164 -5.85 9.30 -3.56
CA LYS A 164 -5.49 7.96 -3.98
C LYS A 164 -4.77 7.13 -2.92
N GLY A 165 -4.15 7.76 -1.92
CA GLY A 165 -3.21 7.11 -0.99
C GLY A 165 -3.86 6.13 -0.01
N ALA A 166 -5.00 6.50 0.59
CA ALA A 166 -5.68 5.63 1.54
C ALA A 166 -6.26 4.38 0.87
N PRO A 167 -7.04 4.50 -0.23
CA PRO A 167 -7.71 3.33 -0.80
C PRO A 167 -6.74 2.39 -1.54
N ILE A 168 -5.66 2.90 -2.14
CA ILE A 168 -4.64 2.02 -2.75
C ILE A 168 -3.92 1.17 -1.69
N PHE A 169 -3.57 1.73 -0.54
CA PHE A 169 -2.92 0.99 0.53
C PHE A 169 -3.86 -0.09 1.10
N PHE A 170 -5.12 0.28 1.32
CA PHE A 170 -6.18 -0.68 1.66
C PHE A 170 -6.26 -1.82 0.63
N GLY A 171 -6.39 -1.51 -0.67
CA GLY A 171 -6.48 -2.50 -1.74
C GLY A 171 -5.26 -3.43 -1.80
N LEU A 172 -4.05 -2.89 -1.69
CA LEU A 172 -2.80 -3.66 -1.69
C LEU A 172 -2.72 -4.63 -0.51
N MET A 173 -3.09 -4.18 0.70
CA MET A 173 -3.01 -5.03 1.90
C MET A 173 -4.13 -6.07 1.96
N VAL A 174 -5.35 -5.73 1.48
CA VAL A 174 -6.44 -6.70 1.30
C VAL A 174 -6.02 -7.78 0.31
N PHE A 175 -5.43 -7.40 -0.83
CA PHE A 175 -4.90 -8.35 -1.81
C PHE A 175 -3.82 -9.24 -1.20
N ALA A 176 -2.82 -8.64 -0.53
CA ALA A 176 -1.71 -9.37 0.08
C ALA A 176 -2.19 -10.40 1.13
N TYR A 177 -3.23 -10.06 1.90
CA TYR A 177 -3.85 -10.98 2.85
C TYR A 177 -4.71 -12.06 2.16
N ALA A 178 -5.45 -11.71 1.11
CA ALA A 178 -6.33 -12.64 0.41
C ALA A 178 -5.55 -13.68 -0.42
N ILE A 179 -4.48 -13.26 -1.10
CA ILE A 179 -3.66 -14.14 -1.95
C ILE A 179 -2.94 -15.24 -1.16
N CYS A 180 -2.79 -15.10 0.17
CA CYS A 180 -2.28 -16.18 1.03
C CYS A 180 -3.21 -17.40 1.04
N LYS A 181 -4.52 -17.21 0.86
CA LYS A 181 -5.54 -18.26 0.83
C LYS A 181 -6.59 -17.94 -0.25
N PRO A 182 -6.23 -18.02 -1.54
CA PRO A 182 -7.05 -17.49 -2.63
C PRO A 182 -8.39 -18.21 -2.79
N GLN A 183 -8.43 -19.52 -2.50
CA GLN A 183 -9.65 -20.33 -2.60
C GLN A 183 -10.74 -19.92 -1.61
N THR A 184 -10.37 -19.58 -0.37
CA THR A 184 -11.34 -19.22 0.68
C THR A 184 -11.60 -17.72 0.77
N ARG A 185 -10.71 -16.89 0.19
CA ARG A 185 -10.78 -15.42 0.26
C ARG A 185 -10.98 -14.77 -1.10
N ILE A 186 -11.73 -15.42 -1.99
CA ILE A 186 -11.95 -14.93 -3.36
C ILE A 186 -12.56 -13.52 -3.36
N THR A 187 -13.48 -13.21 -2.45
CA THR A 187 -14.08 -11.87 -2.33
C THR A 187 -13.04 -10.81 -1.99
N GLY A 188 -12.14 -11.11 -1.04
CA GLY A 188 -11.04 -10.21 -0.70
C GLY A 188 -10.06 -10.04 -1.85
N LEU A 189 -9.77 -11.13 -2.58
CA LEU A 189 -8.90 -11.10 -3.74
C LEU A 189 -9.47 -10.20 -4.85
N VAL A 190 -10.75 -10.38 -5.18
CA VAL A 190 -11.46 -9.57 -6.19
C VAL A 190 -11.54 -8.10 -5.77
N ILE A 191 -11.97 -7.81 -4.54
CA ILE A 191 -12.06 -6.43 -4.04
C ILE A 191 -10.68 -5.76 -4.04
N GLY A 192 -9.65 -6.44 -3.51
CA GLY A 192 -8.29 -5.91 -3.48
C GLY A 192 -7.75 -5.64 -4.88
N SER A 193 -7.92 -6.61 -5.80
CA SER A 193 -7.53 -6.47 -7.20
C SER A 193 -8.24 -5.32 -7.91
N LEU A 194 -9.57 -5.19 -7.75
CA LEU A 194 -10.36 -4.13 -8.37
C LEU A 194 -9.98 -2.74 -7.85
N VAL A 195 -9.76 -2.60 -6.53
CA VAL A 195 -9.33 -1.33 -5.94
C VAL A 195 -7.94 -0.92 -6.45
N VAL A 196 -6.99 -1.87 -6.50
CA VAL A 196 -5.65 -1.59 -7.02
C VAL A 196 -5.72 -1.25 -8.50
N PHE A 197 -6.48 -2.00 -9.29
CA PHE A 197 -6.66 -1.74 -10.72
C PHE A 197 -7.28 -0.37 -10.95
N ALA A 198 -8.40 -0.05 -10.30
CA ALA A 198 -9.11 1.19 -10.54
C ALA A 198 -8.24 2.42 -10.20
N ILE A 199 -7.40 2.35 -9.16
CA ILE A 199 -6.59 3.51 -8.72
C ILE A 199 -5.22 3.55 -9.38
N ARG A 200 -4.61 2.39 -9.65
CA ARG A 200 -3.28 2.24 -10.25
C ARG A 200 -3.23 1.00 -11.17
N PRO A 201 -3.74 1.10 -12.41
CA PRO A 201 -3.72 -0.02 -13.37
C PRO A 201 -2.32 -0.62 -13.60
N HIS A 202 -1.29 0.23 -13.66
CA HIS A 202 0.11 -0.20 -13.79
C HIS A 202 0.63 -0.99 -12.58
N VAL A 203 0.23 -0.65 -11.35
CA VAL A 203 0.62 -1.42 -10.16
C VAL A 203 -0.11 -2.76 -10.14
N PHE A 204 -1.37 -2.80 -10.61
CA PHE A 204 -2.11 -4.05 -10.73
C PHE A 204 -1.42 -5.05 -11.68
N LEU A 205 -0.90 -4.60 -12.83
CA LEU A 205 -0.10 -5.45 -13.72
C LEU A 205 1.09 -6.08 -13.00
N ILE A 206 1.83 -5.27 -12.26
CA ILE A 206 3.02 -5.71 -11.55
C ILE A 206 2.63 -6.68 -10.44
N LEU A 207 1.52 -6.43 -9.75
CA LEU A 207 0.95 -7.31 -8.74
C LEU A 207 0.55 -8.67 -9.31
N ALA A 208 -0.12 -8.67 -10.46
CA ALA A 208 -0.52 -9.86 -11.20
C ALA A 208 0.70 -10.68 -11.64
N GLY A 209 1.70 -10.03 -12.25
CA GLY A 209 2.96 -10.68 -12.64
C GLY A 209 3.74 -11.23 -11.44
N GLY A 210 3.79 -10.48 -10.34
CA GLY A 210 4.41 -10.92 -9.09
C GLY A 210 3.70 -12.12 -8.46
N ALA A 211 2.37 -12.15 -8.52
CA ALA A 211 1.57 -13.30 -8.08
C ALA A 211 1.83 -14.54 -8.93
N VAL A 212 1.89 -14.39 -10.26
CA VAL A 212 2.23 -15.48 -11.20
C VAL A 212 3.63 -16.04 -10.91
N ILE A 213 4.65 -15.18 -10.87
CA ILE A 213 6.03 -15.60 -10.60
C ILE A 213 6.15 -16.24 -9.21
N GLY A 214 5.53 -15.63 -8.21
CA GLY A 214 5.51 -16.13 -6.85
C GLY A 214 4.88 -17.53 -6.76
N PHE A 215 3.71 -17.71 -7.37
CA PHE A 215 2.98 -18.97 -7.37
C PHE A 215 3.73 -20.07 -8.15
N MET A 216 4.32 -19.73 -9.30
CA MET A 216 5.12 -20.66 -10.10
C MET A 216 6.42 -21.08 -9.40
N SER A 217 7.11 -20.15 -8.74
CA SER A 217 8.37 -20.42 -8.00
C SER A 217 8.14 -21.03 -6.61
N GLY A 218 6.88 -21.15 -6.19
CA GLY A 218 6.47 -21.72 -4.91
C GLY A 218 6.76 -23.20 -4.78
N ASN A 219 7.28 -23.61 -3.62
CA ASN A 219 7.41 -25.02 -3.26
C ASN A 219 6.25 -25.49 -2.36
N ASN A 220 5.01 -25.21 -2.79
CA ASN A 220 3.81 -25.41 -1.97
C ASN A 220 3.15 -26.79 -2.17
N GLY A 221 3.80 -27.76 -2.82
CA GLY A 221 3.18 -29.05 -3.14
C GLY A 221 1.98 -28.98 -4.10
N VAL A 222 1.67 -27.79 -4.66
CA VAL A 222 0.59 -27.58 -5.63
C VAL A 222 0.97 -28.20 -6.97
N SER A 223 0.11 -29.10 -7.48
CA SER A 223 0.26 -29.76 -8.79
C SER A 223 0.43 -28.75 -9.92
N TRP A 224 1.17 -29.12 -10.96
CA TRP A 224 1.43 -28.28 -12.12
C TRP A 224 0.14 -27.76 -12.81
N GLN A 225 -0.92 -28.57 -12.87
CA GLN A 225 -2.20 -28.20 -13.49
C GLN A 225 -2.85 -26.98 -12.82
N HIS A 226 -2.95 -26.98 -11.49
CA HIS A 226 -3.47 -25.83 -10.73
C HIS A 226 -2.62 -24.56 -10.91
N ARG A 227 -1.30 -24.71 -11.14
CA ARG A 227 -0.42 -23.56 -11.48
C ARG A 227 -0.75 -22.99 -12.85
N MET A 228 -0.94 -23.85 -13.84
CA MET A 228 -1.31 -23.41 -15.19
C MET A 228 -2.67 -22.73 -15.21
N VAL A 229 -3.68 -23.28 -14.52
CA VAL A 229 -5.02 -22.67 -14.43
C VAL A 229 -4.96 -21.28 -13.78
N PHE A 230 -4.18 -21.13 -12.69
CA PHE A 230 -3.97 -19.82 -12.08
C PHE A 230 -3.31 -18.84 -13.06
N CYS A 231 -2.24 -19.24 -13.72
CA CYS A 231 -1.57 -18.38 -14.72
C CYS A 231 -2.51 -17.99 -15.86
N LEU A 232 -3.28 -18.93 -16.40
CA LEU A 232 -4.29 -18.66 -17.43
C LEU A 232 -5.33 -17.66 -16.93
N SER A 233 -5.86 -17.83 -15.72
CA SER A 233 -6.85 -16.89 -15.15
C SER A 233 -6.30 -15.47 -15.03
N VAL A 234 -5.03 -15.31 -14.63
CA VAL A 234 -4.37 -14.01 -14.54
C VAL A 234 -4.15 -13.42 -15.93
N VAL A 235 -3.62 -14.20 -16.88
CA VAL A 235 -3.37 -13.74 -18.26
C VAL A 235 -4.66 -13.35 -18.96
N SER A 236 -5.72 -14.15 -18.84
CA SER A 236 -7.05 -13.81 -19.38
C SER A 236 -7.59 -12.53 -18.73
N GLY A 237 -7.45 -12.39 -17.41
CA GLY A 237 -7.82 -11.15 -16.72
C GLY A 237 -7.06 -9.94 -17.24
N LEU A 238 -5.74 -10.05 -17.44
CA LEU A 238 -4.91 -8.98 -17.98
C LEU A 238 -5.28 -8.61 -19.42
N PHE A 239 -5.59 -9.62 -20.26
CA PHE A 239 -6.03 -9.40 -21.63
C PHE A 239 -7.33 -8.59 -21.69
N MET A 240 -8.28 -8.86 -20.77
CA MET A 240 -9.54 -8.10 -20.70
C MET A 240 -9.35 -6.62 -20.32
N VAL A 241 -8.29 -6.27 -19.60
CA VAL A 241 -8.05 -4.91 -19.12
C VAL A 241 -6.90 -4.19 -19.84
N GLN A 242 -6.33 -4.81 -20.88
CA GLN A 242 -5.15 -4.30 -21.58
C GLN A 242 -5.37 -2.91 -22.16
N ASP A 243 -6.54 -2.65 -22.76
CA ASP A 243 -6.83 -1.38 -23.43
C ASP A 243 -6.88 -0.21 -22.43
N GLN A 244 -7.39 -0.46 -21.23
CA GLN A 244 -7.46 0.51 -20.14
C GLN A 244 -6.06 0.80 -19.55
N ILE A 245 -5.21 -0.22 -19.50
CA ILE A 245 -3.83 -0.06 -19.06
C ILE A 245 -3.03 0.73 -20.11
N LEU A 246 -3.16 0.38 -21.39
CA LEU A 246 -2.48 1.06 -22.50
C LEU A 246 -2.98 2.49 -22.66
N ALA A 247 -4.25 2.77 -22.37
CA ALA A 247 -4.82 4.12 -22.31
C ALA A 247 -4.06 5.00 -21.31
N VAL A 248 -3.73 4.46 -20.14
CA VAL A 248 -3.03 5.21 -19.08
C VAL A 248 -1.62 5.62 -19.49
N VAL A 249 -0.98 4.85 -20.39
CA VAL A 249 0.36 5.15 -20.90
C VAL A 249 0.31 5.88 -22.25
N ASN A 250 -0.88 6.17 -22.81
CA ASN A 250 -1.09 6.69 -24.16
C ASN A 250 -0.40 5.87 -25.28
N LEU A 251 -0.16 4.58 -25.06
CA LEU A 251 0.56 3.69 -26.01
C LEU A 251 -0.37 2.94 -26.97
N GLN A 252 -1.65 3.32 -27.05
CA GLN A 252 -2.69 2.56 -27.75
C GLN A 252 -2.44 2.39 -29.26
N ASN A 253 -1.68 3.30 -29.89
CA ASN A 253 -1.42 3.31 -31.34
C ASN A 253 0.09 3.35 -31.68
N SER A 254 0.95 2.90 -30.76
CA SER A 254 2.40 3.01 -30.90
C SER A 254 3.00 1.89 -31.76
N GLU A 255 3.62 2.24 -32.89
CA GLU A 255 4.45 1.31 -33.67
C GLU A 255 5.83 1.07 -33.02
N ASN A 256 6.29 1.96 -32.13
CA ASN A 256 7.55 1.86 -31.39
C ASN A 256 7.35 2.07 -29.89
N LEU A 257 6.87 1.01 -29.23
CA LEU A 257 6.55 0.98 -27.79
C LEU A 257 7.72 1.43 -26.89
N ILE A 258 8.96 1.19 -27.32
CA ILE A 258 10.15 1.55 -26.53
C ILE A 258 10.41 3.05 -26.62
N GLY A 259 10.32 3.64 -27.82
CA GLY A 259 10.50 5.08 -28.03
C GLY A 259 9.48 5.90 -27.27
N ASP A 260 8.20 5.55 -27.41
CA ASP A 260 7.10 6.28 -26.79
C ASP A 260 7.10 6.11 -25.26
N PHE A 261 7.54 4.96 -24.75
CA PHE A 261 7.74 4.76 -23.31
C PHE A 261 8.86 5.65 -22.75
N VAL A 262 9.96 5.81 -23.50
CA VAL A 262 11.06 6.70 -23.11
C VAL A 262 10.59 8.16 -23.10
N GLU A 263 9.84 8.59 -24.11
CA GLU A 263 9.27 9.94 -24.18
C GLU A 263 8.27 10.19 -23.05
N PHE A 264 7.34 9.26 -22.82
CA PHE A 264 6.39 9.32 -21.70
C PHE A 264 7.12 9.46 -20.36
N THR A 265 8.13 8.63 -20.13
CA THR A 265 8.93 8.65 -18.90
C THR A 265 9.69 9.96 -18.74
N ALA A 266 10.27 10.49 -19.82
CA ALA A 266 10.97 11.77 -19.82
C ALA A 266 10.03 12.94 -19.54
N ALA A 267 8.88 13.01 -20.22
CA ALA A 267 7.86 14.03 -20.00
C ALA A 267 7.32 13.99 -18.57
N ARG A 268 7.07 12.78 -18.04
CA ARG A 268 6.60 12.60 -16.67
C ARG A 268 7.64 13.02 -15.66
N SER A 269 8.89 12.59 -15.83
CA SER A 269 10.01 12.99 -14.98
C SER A 269 10.22 14.51 -15.00
N ALA A 270 10.18 15.15 -16.17
CA ALA A 270 10.30 16.61 -16.29
C ALA A 270 9.15 17.35 -15.58
N SER A 271 7.90 16.87 -15.73
CA SER A 271 6.75 17.46 -15.04
C SER A 271 6.86 17.41 -13.50
N LEU A 272 7.47 16.35 -12.98
CA LEU A 272 7.62 16.12 -11.54
C LEU A 272 8.81 16.89 -10.96
N ASP A 273 9.85 17.11 -11.77
CA ASP A 273 11.01 17.92 -11.40
C ASP A 273 10.61 19.39 -11.20
N ASN A 274 9.79 19.93 -12.13
CA ASN A 274 9.23 21.28 -12.06
C ASN A 274 8.24 21.50 -10.91
N ALA A 275 7.77 20.43 -10.24
CA ALA A 275 6.78 20.49 -9.16
C ALA A 275 7.38 20.82 -7.77
N GLY A 276 8.66 21.23 -7.69
CA GLY A 276 9.36 21.63 -6.46
C GLY A 276 9.90 20.45 -5.65
N SER A 277 11.07 20.58 -5.01
CA SER A 277 11.87 19.46 -4.44
C SER A 277 12.27 18.37 -5.46
N GLY A 278 12.37 18.77 -6.72
CA GLY A 278 12.89 17.94 -7.81
C GLY A 278 14.34 17.51 -7.54
N VAL A 279 14.61 16.24 -7.80
CA VAL A 279 15.95 15.67 -7.86
C VAL A 279 16.13 15.19 -9.29
N ASN A 280 17.15 15.71 -9.96
CA ASN A 280 17.50 15.29 -11.31
C ASN A 280 17.98 13.83 -11.28
N MET A 281 17.03 12.92 -11.40
CA MET A 281 17.30 11.48 -11.52
C MET A 281 17.76 11.13 -12.93
N ALA A 282 17.56 11.99 -13.94
CA ALA A 282 17.93 11.68 -15.32
C ALA A 282 19.44 11.42 -15.46
N GLY A 283 20.27 12.17 -14.71
CA GLY A 283 21.73 12.01 -14.69
C GLY A 283 22.27 10.88 -13.80
N TYR A 284 21.43 10.19 -13.02
CA TYR A 284 21.88 9.15 -12.09
C TYR A 284 22.05 7.79 -12.77
N SER A 285 23.06 7.03 -12.33
CA SER A 285 23.18 5.61 -12.66
C SER A 285 22.01 4.80 -12.07
N LEU A 286 21.71 3.63 -12.64
CA LEU A 286 20.59 2.79 -12.16
C LEU A 286 20.67 2.47 -10.65
N PRO A 287 21.84 2.10 -10.07
CA PRO A 287 21.95 1.88 -8.63
C PRO A 287 21.65 3.13 -7.79
N GLU A 288 22.09 4.31 -8.23
CA GLU A 288 21.84 5.57 -7.54
C GLU A 288 20.36 5.97 -7.57
N LYS A 289 19.68 5.73 -8.69
CA LYS A 289 18.24 5.97 -8.80
C LYS A 289 17.47 5.05 -7.84
N ILE A 290 17.81 3.76 -7.79
CA ILE A 290 17.19 2.80 -6.86
C ILE A 290 17.47 3.19 -5.40
N PHE A 291 18.72 3.53 -5.07
CA PHE A 291 19.09 3.96 -3.73
C PHE A 291 18.33 5.23 -3.31
N THR A 292 18.24 6.21 -4.21
CA THR A 292 17.50 7.45 -3.95
C THR A 292 16.02 7.16 -3.74
N PHE A 293 15.42 6.31 -4.56
CA PHE A 293 14.03 5.92 -4.41
C PHE A 293 13.74 5.18 -3.10
N TRP A 294 14.63 4.30 -2.66
CA TRP A 294 14.44 3.54 -1.41
C TRP A 294 14.73 4.35 -0.15
N PHE A 295 15.84 5.08 -0.10
CA PHE A 295 16.40 5.57 1.16
C PHE A 295 16.49 7.10 1.28
N ARG A 296 16.28 7.87 0.21
CA ARG A 296 16.28 9.34 0.31
C ARG A 296 14.86 9.89 0.53
N PRO A 297 14.69 11.05 1.17
CA PRO A 297 15.74 11.92 1.73
C PRO A 297 16.38 11.37 3.00
N LEU A 298 17.68 11.57 3.14
CA LEU A 298 18.41 11.42 4.40
C LEU A 298 18.51 12.80 5.09
N PHE A 299 19.16 12.85 6.27
CA PHE A 299 19.26 14.08 7.09
C PHE A 299 19.84 15.30 6.35
N PHE A 300 20.63 15.08 5.31
CA PHE A 300 21.26 16.13 4.52
C PHE A 300 20.36 16.68 3.40
N ASP A 301 19.30 15.95 3.03
CA ASP A 301 18.49 16.21 1.84
C ASP A 301 17.22 17.02 2.12
N SER A 302 16.74 17.08 3.36
CA SER A 302 15.44 17.66 3.69
C SER A 302 15.53 18.63 4.87
N PRO A 303 15.58 19.95 4.63
CA PRO A 303 15.48 20.93 5.70
C PRO A 303 14.08 20.92 6.33
N GLY A 304 14.01 21.17 7.64
CA GLY A 304 12.76 21.29 8.40
C GLY A 304 12.37 20.06 9.23
N ILE A 305 11.42 20.27 10.16
CA ILE A 305 10.99 19.25 11.14
C ILE A 305 10.38 18.02 10.47
N LEU A 306 9.55 18.21 9.43
CA LEU A 306 8.99 17.11 8.63
C LEU A 306 10.08 16.31 7.94
N GLY A 307 11.10 16.99 7.40
CA GLY A 307 12.26 16.37 6.77
C GLY A 307 13.04 15.48 7.73
N LEU A 308 13.22 15.91 8.98
CA LEU A 308 13.87 15.12 10.03
C LEU A 308 13.10 13.83 10.33
N PHE A 309 11.79 13.90 10.52
CA PHE A 309 10.96 12.70 10.78
C PHE A 309 11.05 11.70 9.63
N VAL A 310 10.95 12.18 8.38
CA VAL A 310 11.10 11.33 7.20
C VAL A 310 12.51 10.75 7.08
N SER A 311 13.54 11.52 7.42
CA SER A 311 14.93 11.06 7.38
C SER A 311 15.24 9.97 8.41
N VAL A 312 14.72 10.11 9.64
CA VAL A 312 14.83 9.07 10.67
C VAL A 312 14.16 7.78 10.21
N GLU A 313 12.97 7.89 9.62
CA GLU A 313 12.26 6.74 9.09
C GLU A 313 13.02 6.07 7.94
N ASN A 314 13.56 6.85 7.00
CA ASN A 314 14.37 6.32 5.91
C ASN A 314 15.67 5.67 6.39
N LEU A 315 16.27 6.18 7.48
CA LEU A 315 17.39 5.51 8.13
C LEU A 315 16.97 4.14 8.67
N ILE A 316 15.79 4.02 9.27
CA ILE A 316 15.25 2.71 9.69
C ILE A 316 15.11 1.79 8.48
N TYR A 317 14.63 2.29 7.34
CA TYR A 317 14.48 1.49 6.11
C TYR A 317 15.85 0.97 5.65
N LEU A 318 16.86 1.84 5.64
CA LEU A 318 18.23 1.47 5.29
C LEU A 318 18.78 0.40 6.24
N LEU A 319 18.63 0.59 7.55
CA LEU A 319 19.11 -0.36 8.56
C LEU A 319 18.39 -1.73 8.46
N LEU A 320 17.11 -1.74 8.12
CA LEU A 320 16.37 -2.98 7.87
C LEU A 320 16.81 -3.66 6.58
N PHE A 321 17.02 -2.88 5.51
CA PHE A 321 17.51 -3.39 4.24
C PHE A 321 18.92 -3.98 4.36
N LEU A 322 19.81 -3.33 5.14
CA LEU A 322 21.17 -3.83 5.37
C LEU A 322 21.21 -5.23 5.98
N LYS A 323 20.17 -5.65 6.71
CA LYS A 323 20.06 -7.00 7.25
C LYS A 323 19.91 -8.08 6.18
N LEU A 324 19.48 -7.72 4.97
CA LEU A 324 19.33 -8.64 3.85
C LEU A 324 20.68 -9.02 3.21
N PHE A 325 21.76 -8.26 3.42
CA PHE A 325 23.08 -8.56 2.84
C PHE A 325 23.83 -9.71 3.54
N LYS A 326 23.21 -10.39 4.52
CA LYS A 326 23.81 -11.58 5.11
C LYS A 326 23.90 -12.71 4.08
N ARG A 327 25.01 -13.45 4.05
CA ARG A 327 25.20 -14.61 3.14
C ARG A 327 24.07 -15.64 3.21
N ASN A 328 23.40 -15.74 4.36
CA ASN A 328 22.27 -16.65 4.58
C ASN A 328 20.99 -16.22 3.85
N PHE A 329 20.86 -14.97 3.41
CA PHE A 329 19.67 -14.47 2.72
C PHE A 329 19.44 -15.17 1.38
N PHE A 330 20.49 -15.42 0.60
CA PHE A 330 20.34 -16.15 -0.68
C PHE A 330 19.94 -17.62 -0.47
N LYS A 331 20.42 -18.25 0.60
CA LYS A 331 19.98 -19.60 0.99
C LYS A 331 18.51 -19.59 1.41
N PHE A 332 18.13 -18.60 2.21
CA PHE A 332 16.75 -18.35 2.62
C PHE A 332 15.82 -18.16 1.42
N LEU A 333 16.20 -17.35 0.44
CA LEU A 333 15.31 -17.04 -0.69
C LEU A 333 14.97 -18.27 -1.54
N LYS A 334 15.90 -19.23 -1.64
CA LYS A 334 15.66 -20.51 -2.33
C LYS A 334 14.59 -21.35 -1.64
N SER A 335 14.58 -21.37 -0.31
CA SER A 335 13.65 -22.15 0.52
C SER A 335 12.43 -21.35 1.01
N ALA A 336 12.33 -20.07 0.66
CA ALA A 336 11.25 -19.20 1.09
C ALA A 336 9.88 -19.61 0.50
N PRO A 337 8.78 -19.40 1.24
CA PRO A 337 7.43 -19.67 0.73
C PRO A 337 7.02 -18.69 -0.38
N VAL A 338 5.95 -19.05 -1.11
CA VAL A 338 5.34 -18.23 -2.19
C VAL A 338 5.15 -16.78 -1.78
N ASN A 339 4.57 -16.53 -0.60
CA ASN A 339 4.20 -15.18 -0.16
C ASN A 339 5.42 -14.26 -0.02
N VAL A 340 6.57 -14.81 0.39
CA VAL A 340 7.83 -14.06 0.49
C VAL A 340 8.39 -13.76 -0.89
N LYS A 341 8.44 -14.76 -1.78
CA LYS A 341 8.94 -14.59 -3.16
C LYS A 341 8.09 -13.59 -3.93
N MET A 342 6.77 -13.72 -3.84
CA MET A 342 5.80 -12.79 -4.41
C MET A 342 6.01 -11.37 -3.89
N SER A 343 6.12 -11.18 -2.57
CA SER A 343 6.35 -9.86 -1.98
C SER A 343 7.67 -9.24 -2.45
N LEU A 344 8.74 -10.05 -2.56
CA LEU A 344 10.02 -9.58 -3.08
C LEU A 344 9.92 -9.17 -4.56
N VAL A 345 9.26 -9.98 -5.39
CA VAL A 345 9.08 -9.67 -6.82
C VAL A 345 8.26 -8.40 -6.98
N ILE A 346 7.13 -8.26 -6.27
CA ILE A 346 6.28 -7.05 -6.30
C ILE A 346 7.09 -5.82 -5.90
N PHE A 347 7.85 -5.91 -4.80
CA PHE A 347 8.69 -4.82 -4.32
C PHE A 347 9.74 -4.40 -5.36
N LEU A 348 10.50 -5.36 -5.90
CA LEU A 348 11.59 -5.09 -6.85
C LEU A 348 11.06 -4.54 -8.18
N SER A 349 10.03 -5.18 -8.74
CA SER A 349 9.45 -4.78 -10.03
C SER A 349 8.77 -3.42 -9.95
N THR A 350 8.00 -3.15 -8.88
CA THR A 350 7.38 -1.83 -8.70
C THR A 350 8.43 -0.77 -8.40
N SER A 351 9.46 -1.08 -7.60
CA SER A 351 10.57 -0.16 -7.39
C SER A 351 11.25 0.20 -8.70
N PHE A 352 11.63 -0.81 -9.49
CA PHE A 352 12.29 -0.62 -10.77
C PHE A 352 11.46 0.26 -11.71
N ALA A 353 10.17 -0.03 -11.89
CA ALA A 353 9.29 0.79 -12.72
C ALA A 353 9.20 2.25 -12.23
N MET A 354 9.05 2.45 -10.92
CA MET A 354 8.88 3.78 -10.35
C MET A 354 10.16 4.62 -10.37
N THR A 355 11.32 3.97 -10.35
CA THR A 355 12.63 4.62 -10.44
C THR A 355 12.83 5.39 -11.76
N PHE A 356 12.15 5.00 -12.84
CA PHE A 356 12.23 5.73 -14.12
C PHE A 356 11.25 6.90 -14.20
N VAL A 357 10.08 6.76 -13.57
CA VAL A 357 8.99 7.74 -13.68
C VAL A 357 9.15 8.90 -12.70
N MET A 358 9.73 8.65 -11.53
CA MET A 358 9.73 9.61 -10.42
C MET A 358 11.02 10.43 -10.38
N SER A 359 10.88 11.75 -10.27
CA SER A 359 12.00 12.71 -10.08
C SER A 359 11.80 13.64 -8.90
N ASN A 360 10.71 13.51 -8.14
CA ASN A 360 10.36 14.41 -7.04
C ASN A 360 10.44 13.69 -5.69
N LEU A 361 11.27 14.18 -4.75
CA LEU A 361 11.46 13.50 -3.46
C LEU A 361 10.17 13.40 -2.64
N GLY A 362 9.35 14.44 -2.60
CA GLY A 362 8.06 14.42 -1.90
C GLY A 362 7.12 13.33 -2.44
N ILE A 363 7.03 13.23 -3.76
CA ILE A 363 6.19 12.22 -4.42
C ILE A 363 6.79 10.82 -4.27
N ILE A 364 8.12 10.69 -4.35
CA ILE A 364 8.84 9.43 -4.08
C ILE A 364 8.51 8.92 -2.70
N ILE A 365 8.56 9.78 -1.67
CA ILE A 365 8.24 9.41 -0.30
C ILE A 365 6.81 8.84 -0.20
N ARG A 366 5.82 9.50 -0.84
CA ARG A 366 4.42 9.04 -0.84
C ARG A 366 4.24 7.69 -1.55
N GLN A 367 4.96 7.45 -2.64
CA GLN A 367 4.81 6.25 -3.45
C GLN A 367 5.57 5.05 -2.89
N LYS A 368 6.80 5.28 -2.41
CA LYS A 368 7.67 4.24 -1.89
C LYS A 368 7.08 3.60 -0.63
N SER A 369 6.42 4.40 0.20
CA SER A 369 5.92 3.97 1.49
C SER A 369 4.86 2.86 1.35
N MET A 370 4.03 2.92 0.30
CA MET A 370 3.02 1.91 -0.03
C MET A 370 3.62 0.55 -0.37
N ILE A 371 4.73 0.53 -1.11
CA ILE A 371 5.38 -0.73 -1.53
C ILE A 371 6.36 -1.27 -0.48
N MET A 372 6.83 -0.40 0.43
CA MET A 372 7.84 -0.78 1.43
C MET A 372 7.33 -1.86 2.39
N TYR A 373 6.02 -1.98 2.56
CA TYR A 373 5.38 -3.06 3.34
C TYR A 373 5.73 -4.45 2.81
N PHE A 374 5.87 -4.61 1.50
CA PHE A 374 6.30 -5.88 0.91
C PHE A 374 7.78 -6.18 1.21
N LEU A 375 8.66 -5.16 1.20
CA LEU A 375 10.05 -5.32 1.64
C LEU A 375 10.11 -5.67 3.13
N PHE A 376 9.36 -4.95 3.96
CA PHE A 376 9.32 -5.18 5.40
C PHE A 376 8.86 -6.59 5.73
N PHE A 377 7.90 -7.12 4.98
CA PHE A 377 7.47 -8.51 5.10
C PHE A 377 8.62 -9.49 4.82
N VAL A 378 9.37 -9.27 3.73
CA VAL A 378 10.54 -10.12 3.40
C VAL A 378 11.60 -10.04 4.49
N VAL A 379 11.93 -8.84 4.98
CA VAL A 379 12.90 -8.63 6.08
C VAL A 379 12.41 -9.33 7.35
N TYR A 380 11.14 -9.17 7.70
CA TYR A 380 10.56 -9.80 8.88
C TYR A 380 10.67 -11.32 8.79
N TYR A 381 10.22 -11.89 7.67
CA TYR A 381 10.22 -13.34 7.49
C TYR A 381 11.64 -13.90 7.52
N PHE A 382 12.60 -13.20 6.88
CA PHE A 382 14.01 -13.60 6.94
C PHE A 382 14.54 -13.63 8.39
N LEU A 383 14.29 -12.57 9.17
CA LEU A 383 14.72 -12.54 10.57
C LEU A 383 13.99 -13.54 11.46
N ALA A 384 12.74 -13.90 11.13
CA ALA A 384 12.05 -14.99 11.78
C ALA A 384 12.70 -16.34 11.44
N SER A 385 13.13 -16.53 10.18
CA SER A 385 13.82 -17.74 9.72
C SER A 385 15.21 -17.94 10.32
N GLU A 386 15.87 -16.85 10.73
CA GLU A 386 17.13 -16.94 11.49
C GLU A 386 16.90 -17.41 12.93
N LYS A 387 15.70 -17.22 13.49
CA LYS A 387 15.35 -17.69 14.84
C LYS A 387 14.83 -19.13 14.86
N ASP A 388 14.14 -19.53 13.81
CA ASP A 388 13.55 -20.85 13.70
C ASP A 388 13.54 -21.29 12.23
N ASN A 389 13.89 -22.54 11.96
CA ASN A 389 14.01 -23.05 10.60
C ASN A 389 12.66 -22.91 9.86
N ILE A 390 12.72 -22.67 8.54
CA ILE A 390 11.52 -22.43 7.71
C ILE A 390 10.46 -23.54 7.84
N PRO A 391 10.80 -24.85 7.88
CA PRO A 391 9.79 -25.89 8.08
C PRO A 391 9.07 -25.76 9.43
N ASN A 392 9.78 -25.47 10.51
CA ASN A 392 9.19 -25.25 11.83
C ASN A 392 8.29 -24.01 11.85
N LEU A 393 8.69 -22.95 11.15
CA LEU A 393 7.85 -21.76 10.97
C LEU A 393 6.55 -22.10 10.25
N GLN A 394 6.62 -22.85 9.15
CA GLN A 394 5.44 -23.29 8.41
C GLN A 394 4.54 -24.20 9.25
N LEU A 395 5.11 -25.12 10.03
CA LEU A 395 4.36 -25.95 10.98
C LEU A 395 3.68 -25.09 12.06
N LYS A 396 4.37 -24.07 12.58
CA LYS A 396 3.78 -23.14 13.56
C LYS A 396 2.65 -22.32 12.96
N VAL A 397 2.77 -21.88 11.70
CA VAL A 397 1.71 -21.21 10.96
C VAL A 397 0.51 -22.14 10.76
N ALA A 398 0.74 -23.39 10.34
CA ALA A 398 -0.32 -24.38 10.19
C ALA A 398 -1.05 -24.64 11.52
N ASN A 399 -0.30 -24.84 12.61
CA ASN A 399 -0.85 -25.08 13.94
C ASN A 399 -1.58 -23.87 14.52
N SER A 400 -1.11 -22.63 14.27
CA SER A 400 -1.85 -21.44 14.72
C SER A 400 -3.16 -21.26 13.98
N ASN A 401 -3.20 -21.66 12.71
CA ASN A 401 -4.38 -21.58 11.86
C ASN A 401 -5.38 -22.72 12.11
N ALA A 402 -4.91 -23.90 12.51
CA ALA A 402 -5.74 -25.09 12.80
C ALA A 402 -6.43 -25.06 14.18
N ARG A 403 -6.04 -24.15 15.09
CA ARG A 403 -6.67 -23.99 16.42
C ARG A 403 -8.06 -23.33 16.40
N LEU A 404 -8.72 -23.30 15.24
CA LEU A 404 -10.11 -22.88 15.10
C LEU A 404 -10.92 -24.13 14.75
N PRO A 405 -12.01 -24.45 15.46
CA PRO A 405 -12.90 -25.49 14.99
C PRO A 405 -13.45 -25.07 13.64
N GLU A 406 -13.39 -25.98 12.66
CA GLU A 406 -14.27 -25.96 11.50
C GLU A 406 -15.70 -25.92 12.04
N ALA A 407 -16.31 -24.73 12.03
CA ALA A 407 -17.73 -24.59 12.23
C ALA A 407 -18.35 -24.28 10.87
N ALA A 408 -19.17 -25.24 10.46
CA ALA A 408 -20.00 -25.32 9.25
C ALA A 408 -20.79 -24.05 8.93
#